data_AF-A0A136LSW7-F1
#
_entry.id   AF-A0A136LSW7-F1
#
_cell.length_a   1.000
_cell.length_b   1.000
_cell.length_c   1.000
_cell.angle_alpha   90.00
_cell.angle_beta   90.00
_cell.angle_gamma   90.00
#
_symmetry.space_group_name_H-M   'P 1'
#
loop_
_entity.id
_entity.type
_entity.pdbx_description
1 polymer ?
#
loop_
_entity_poly.entity_id
_entity_poly.type
_entity_poly.pdbx_seq_one_letter_code
_entity_poly.pdbx_strand_id
1 'polypeptide(L)'
;MSLLFYYLEQRGFSFHAQTAVLSFRLLVAGTILTYALSVLWTSPGVWVNITGGIGAIIQLASLYYFWRTLQPVLPQLKESVPRLSYYFLYCVWLAYLLKLLLQLLSAWPAIALLAYGNRSYIIVYLHLVLIGVVTFFLIAWYMITNRLGFTKTSLAAIYVAITIGFVVLEGVLISMPLFNHPEYLLFLSSVFITAGFVALLFKK
;
A
#
# COMPACT_ATOMS: atom_id res chain seq x y z
N MET A 1 5.93 -7.45 -4.43
CA MET A 1 6.17 -8.90 -4.22
C MET A 1 7.51 -9.36 -4.79
N SER A 2 7.80 -9.13 -6.08
CA SER A 2 9.01 -9.65 -6.73
C SER A 2 10.33 -9.22 -6.09
N LEU A 3 10.49 -7.93 -5.75
CA LEU A 3 11.70 -7.43 -5.08
C LEU A 3 11.91 -8.05 -3.69
N LEU A 4 10.83 -8.29 -2.93
CA LEU A 4 10.93 -8.97 -1.64
C LEU A 4 11.42 -10.41 -1.83
N PHE A 5 10.84 -11.17 -2.76
CA PHE A 5 11.28 -12.53 -3.03
C PHE A 5 12.73 -12.60 -3.52
N TYR A 6 13.14 -11.66 -4.38
CA TYR A 6 14.54 -11.52 -4.79
C TYR A 6 15.48 -11.33 -3.59
N TYR A 7 15.09 -10.50 -2.61
CA TYR A 7 15.86 -10.33 -1.38
C TYR A 7 15.92 -11.60 -0.52
N LEU A 8 14.79 -12.31 -0.37
CA LEU A 8 14.75 -13.56 0.41
C LEU A 8 15.63 -14.64 -0.23
N GLU A 9 15.64 -14.73 -1.56
CA GLU A 9 16.45 -15.66 -2.33
C GLU A 9 17.95 -15.35 -2.21
N GLN A 10 18.35 -14.07 -2.30
CA GLN A 10 19.74 -13.66 -2.07
C GLN A 10 20.26 -14.00 -0.66
N ARG A 11 19.38 -14.02 0.34
CA ARG A 11 19.70 -14.37 1.73
C ARG A 11 19.66 -15.88 1.98
N GLY A 12 19.31 -16.69 0.98
CA GLY A 12 19.23 -18.14 1.11
C GLY A 12 18.09 -18.62 2.02
N PHE A 13 17.05 -17.80 2.23
CA PHE A 13 15.92 -18.22 3.05
C PHE A 13 15.09 -19.28 2.32
N SER A 14 14.79 -20.39 3.00
CA SER A 14 13.99 -21.47 2.44
C SER A 14 12.50 -21.12 2.47
N PHE A 15 11.89 -20.98 1.30
CA PHE A 15 10.45 -20.79 1.14
C PHE A 15 9.89 -21.69 0.04
N HIS A 16 8.59 -21.96 0.10
CA HIS A 16 7.91 -22.81 -0.87
C HIS A 16 7.69 -22.05 -2.20
N ALA A 17 8.58 -22.24 -3.17
CA ALA A 17 8.55 -21.56 -4.46
C ALA A 17 7.22 -21.77 -5.23
N GLN A 18 6.62 -22.94 -5.15
CA GLN A 18 5.34 -23.25 -5.81
C GLN A 18 4.21 -22.34 -5.32
N THR A 19 4.12 -22.12 -4.00
CA THR A 19 3.12 -21.24 -3.38
C THR A 19 3.36 -19.76 -3.75
N ALA A 20 4.62 -19.35 -3.88
CA ALA A 20 4.98 -18.01 -4.36
C ALA A 20 4.54 -17.77 -5.82
N VAL A 21 4.77 -18.75 -6.70
CA VAL A 21 4.34 -18.70 -8.10
C VAL A 21 2.82 -18.69 -8.21
N LEU A 22 2.12 -19.51 -7.41
CA LEU A 22 0.66 -19.50 -7.35
C LEU A 22 0.12 -18.13 -6.93
N SER A 23 0.68 -17.55 -5.86
CA SER A 23 0.31 -16.21 -5.41
C SER A 23 0.49 -15.17 -6.52
N PHE A 24 1.60 -15.20 -7.24
CA PHE A 24 1.86 -14.30 -8.37
C PHE A 24 0.84 -14.48 -9.51
N ARG A 25 0.54 -15.72 -9.92
CA ARG A 25 -0.45 -16.01 -10.96
C ARG A 25 -1.84 -15.52 -10.59
N LEU A 26 -2.27 -15.75 -9.35
CA LEU A 26 -3.54 -15.26 -8.82
C LEU A 26 -3.56 -13.72 -8.79
N LEU A 27 -2.45 -13.08 -8.42
CA LEU A 27 -2.37 -11.61 -8.42
C LEU A 27 -2.60 -11.06 -9.84
N VAL A 28 -1.92 -11.62 -10.83
CA VAL A 28 -2.04 -11.19 -12.24
C VAL A 28 -3.46 -11.41 -12.74
N ALA A 29 -4.00 -12.61 -12.56
CA ALA A 29 -5.37 -12.93 -12.98
C ALA A 29 -6.39 -11.98 -12.33
N GLY A 30 -6.34 -11.82 -11.00
CA GLY A 30 -7.23 -10.93 -10.28
C GLY A 30 -7.06 -9.46 -10.69
N THR A 31 -5.86 -9.02 -11.06
CA THR A 31 -5.61 -7.65 -11.56
C THR A 31 -6.27 -7.41 -12.91
N ILE A 32 -6.20 -8.38 -13.82
CA ILE A 32 -6.89 -8.28 -15.12
C ILE A 32 -8.40 -8.19 -14.92
N LEU A 33 -8.98 -9.05 -14.07
CA LEU A 33 -10.42 -9.02 -13.81
C LEU A 33 -10.86 -7.72 -13.11
N THR A 34 -10.04 -7.22 -12.19
CA THR A 34 -10.38 -6.00 -11.43
C THR A 34 -10.27 -4.72 -12.22
N TYR A 35 -9.73 -4.75 -13.44
CA TYR A 35 -9.85 -3.63 -14.37
C TYR A 35 -11.32 -3.26 -14.62
N ALA A 36 -12.25 -4.23 -14.57
CA ALA A 36 -13.68 -4.00 -14.65
C ALA A 36 -14.20 -2.96 -13.63
N LEU A 37 -13.62 -2.92 -12.42
CA LEU A 37 -13.98 -1.93 -11.39
C LEU A 37 -13.65 -0.49 -11.82
N SER A 38 -12.67 -0.28 -12.69
CA SER A 38 -12.29 1.05 -13.18
C SER A 38 -13.31 1.65 -14.15
N VAL A 39 -14.22 0.83 -14.69
CA VAL A 39 -15.25 1.23 -15.67
C VAL A 39 -16.63 1.38 -15.00
N LEU A 40 -16.76 1.15 -13.69
CA LEU A 40 -18.04 1.23 -12.97
C LEU A 40 -18.71 2.61 -13.02
N TRP A 41 -17.96 3.67 -13.34
CA TRP A 41 -18.48 5.03 -13.46
C TRP A 41 -19.38 5.23 -14.68
N THR A 42 -19.29 4.36 -15.70
CA THR A 42 -20.13 4.45 -16.91
C THR A 42 -21.50 3.81 -16.74
N SER A 43 -21.90 3.51 -15.49
CA SER A 43 -23.11 2.76 -15.16
C SER A 43 -23.27 1.46 -15.97
N PRO A 44 -22.24 0.59 -16.02
CA PRO A 44 -22.32 -0.65 -16.78
C PRO A 44 -23.34 -1.64 -16.18
N GLY A 45 -23.69 -2.68 -16.94
CA GLY A 45 -24.51 -3.77 -16.44
C GLY A 45 -23.87 -4.50 -15.24
N VAL A 46 -24.71 -5.13 -14.42
CA VAL A 46 -24.33 -5.83 -13.17
C VAL A 46 -23.18 -6.83 -13.35
N TRP A 47 -23.03 -7.40 -14.54
CA TRP A 47 -21.92 -8.28 -14.92
C TRP A 47 -20.53 -7.67 -14.69
N VAL A 48 -20.37 -6.36 -14.83
CA VAL A 48 -19.09 -5.66 -14.60
C VAL A 48 -18.75 -5.61 -13.11
N ASN A 49 -19.73 -5.40 -12.23
CA ASN A 49 -19.55 -5.49 -10.78
C ASN A 49 -19.17 -6.92 -10.36
N ILE A 50 -19.84 -7.92 -10.93
CA ILE A 50 -19.58 -9.34 -10.61
C ILE A 50 -18.15 -9.72 -11.02
N THR A 51 -17.74 -9.39 -12.25
CA THR A 51 -16.38 -9.69 -12.74
C THR A 51 -15.31 -8.98 -11.91
N GLY A 52 -15.53 -7.72 -11.58
CA GLY A 52 -14.65 -6.96 -10.67
C GLY A 52 -14.58 -7.58 -9.27
N GLY A 53 -15.72 -7.98 -8.71
CA GLY A 53 -15.80 -8.63 -7.40
C GLY A 53 -15.08 -9.97 -7.35
N ILE A 54 -15.25 -10.82 -8.38
CA ILE A 54 -14.51 -12.08 -8.52
C ILE A 54 -13.01 -11.80 -8.57
N GLY A 55 -12.58 -10.81 -9.35
CA GLY A 55 -11.18 -10.42 -9.42
C GLY A 55 -10.63 -9.96 -8.06
N ALA A 56 -11.41 -9.21 -7.26
CA ALA A 56 -11.00 -8.78 -5.93
C ALA A 56 -10.86 -9.97 -4.96
N ILE A 57 -11.75 -10.96 -5.04
CA ILE A 57 -11.65 -12.22 -4.27
C ILE A 57 -10.39 -12.99 -4.67
N ILE A 58 -10.08 -13.09 -5.97
CA ILE A 58 -8.86 -13.73 -6.46
C ILE A 58 -7.61 -13.01 -5.93
N GLN A 59 -7.60 -11.67 -5.86
CA GLN A 59 -6.49 -10.92 -5.28
C GLN A 59 -6.35 -11.14 -3.77
N LEU A 60 -7.46 -11.28 -3.03
CA LEU A 60 -7.42 -11.67 -1.62
C LEU A 60 -6.84 -13.09 -1.44
N ALA A 61 -7.21 -14.03 -2.29
CA ALA A 61 -6.62 -15.37 -2.30
C ALA A 61 -5.10 -15.30 -2.59
N SER A 62 -4.68 -14.46 -3.54
CA SER A 62 -3.26 -14.21 -3.79
C SER A 62 -2.52 -13.71 -2.55
N LEU A 63 -3.10 -12.76 -1.80
CA LEU A 63 -2.53 -12.25 -0.55
C LEU A 63 -2.44 -13.34 0.53
N TYR A 64 -3.45 -14.21 0.64
CA TYR A 64 -3.42 -15.35 1.55
C TYR A 64 -2.25 -16.29 1.25
N TYR A 65 -2.07 -16.70 -0.01
CA TYR A 65 -0.94 -17.55 -0.39
C TYR A 65 0.41 -16.83 -0.22
N PHE A 66 0.48 -15.54 -0.50
CA PHE A 66 1.68 -14.73 -0.26
C PHE A 66 2.06 -14.74 1.22
N TRP A 67 1.08 -14.52 2.10
CA TRP A 67 1.28 -14.54 3.54
C TRP A 67 1.75 -15.91 4.02
N ARG A 68 1.14 -17.00 3.53
CA ARG A 68 1.55 -18.37 3.88
C ARG A 68 3.00 -18.66 3.47
N THR A 69 3.47 -18.14 2.34
CA THR A 69 4.88 -18.26 1.93
C THR A 69 5.80 -17.45 2.84
N LEU A 70 5.36 -16.27 3.29
CA LEU A 70 6.19 -15.35 4.07
C LEU A 70 6.27 -15.71 5.55
N GLN A 71 5.19 -16.23 6.13
CA GLN A 71 5.07 -16.62 7.55
C GLN A 71 6.29 -17.35 8.13
N PRO A 72 6.81 -18.44 7.51
CA PRO A 72 7.95 -19.16 8.06
C PRO A 72 9.25 -18.35 8.07
N VAL A 73 9.37 -17.37 7.18
CA VAL A 73 10.57 -16.53 7.02
C VAL A 73 10.47 -15.21 7.79
N LEU A 74 9.30 -14.85 8.32
CA LEU A 74 9.11 -13.59 9.07
C LEU A 74 10.08 -13.38 10.24
N PRO A 75 10.39 -14.39 11.10
CA PRO A 75 11.34 -14.21 12.19
C PRO A 75 12.75 -13.87 11.65
N GLN A 76 13.22 -14.62 10.66
CA GLN A 76 14.53 -14.42 10.02
C GLN A 76 14.58 -13.07 9.30
N LEU A 77 13.49 -12.68 8.63
CA LEU A 77 13.38 -11.39 7.97
C LEU A 77 13.50 -10.25 8.98
N LYS A 78 12.81 -10.35 10.12
CA LYS A 78 12.83 -9.35 11.20
C LYS A 78 14.23 -9.15 11.78
N GLU A 79 15.02 -10.22 11.90
CA GLU A 79 16.40 -10.15 12.40
C GLU A 79 17.39 -9.64 11.34
N SER A 80 17.14 -9.93 10.06
CA SER A 80 18.04 -9.57 8.96
C SER A 80 17.93 -8.13 8.45
N VAL A 81 16.86 -7.40 8.81
CA VAL A 81 16.60 -6.03 8.33
C VAL A 81 16.59 -5.01 9.46
N PRO A 82 16.92 -3.73 9.19
CA PRO A 82 16.79 -2.68 10.19
C PRO A 82 15.36 -2.59 10.73
N ARG A 83 15.21 -2.35 12.03
CA ARG A 83 13.91 -2.25 12.71
C ARG A 83 12.94 -1.27 12.02
N LEU A 84 13.46 -0.16 11.52
CA LEU A 84 12.67 0.84 10.81
C LEU A 84 12.19 0.34 9.44
N SER A 85 13.02 -0.38 8.69
CA SER A 85 12.62 -1.01 7.43
C SER A 85 11.53 -2.06 7.65
N TYR A 86 11.66 -2.87 8.72
CA TYR A 86 10.63 -3.84 9.09
C TYR A 86 9.30 -3.17 9.41
N TYR A 87 9.31 -2.03 10.11
CA TYR A 87 8.12 -1.22 10.35
C TYR A 87 7.45 -0.78 9.04
N PHE A 88 8.21 -0.22 8.10
CA PHE A 88 7.63 0.19 6.82
C PHE A 88 7.10 -1.00 6.01
N LEU A 89 7.79 -2.15 6.01
CA LEU A 89 7.26 -3.37 5.40
C LEU A 89 5.94 -3.83 6.03
N TYR A 90 5.80 -3.68 7.35
CA TYR A 90 4.54 -3.96 8.04
C TYR A 90 3.43 -2.97 7.64
N CYS A 91 3.74 -1.67 7.57
CA CYS A 91 2.79 -0.66 7.08
C CYS A 91 2.34 -0.94 5.64
N VAL A 92 3.26 -1.33 4.75
CA VAL A 92 2.96 -1.75 3.38
C VAL A 92 2.01 -2.93 3.37
N TRP A 93 2.24 -3.93 4.23
CA TRP A 93 1.37 -5.10 4.31
C TRP A 93 -0.05 -4.72 4.74
N LEU A 94 -0.17 -3.85 5.75
CA LEU A 94 -1.47 -3.34 6.23
C LEU A 94 -2.17 -2.49 5.16
N ALA A 95 -1.46 -1.58 4.51
CA ALA A 95 -2.01 -0.72 3.45
C ALA A 95 -2.47 -1.56 2.25
N TYR A 96 -1.70 -2.59 1.88
CA TYR A 96 -2.06 -3.50 0.81
C TYR A 96 -3.28 -4.35 1.15
N LEU A 97 -3.40 -4.84 2.39
CA LEU A 97 -4.60 -5.53 2.85
C LEU A 97 -5.83 -4.60 2.81
N LEU A 98 -5.70 -3.39 3.34
CA LEU A 98 -6.78 -2.40 3.34
C LEU A 98 -7.21 -2.04 1.92
N LYS A 99 -6.26 -1.87 0.99
CA LYS A 99 -6.54 -1.68 -0.44
C LYS A 99 -7.43 -2.80 -0.97
N LEU A 100 -7.09 -4.07 -0.74
CA LEU A 100 -7.88 -5.20 -1.27
C LEU A 100 -9.28 -5.27 -0.65
N LEU A 101 -9.43 -4.95 0.63
CA LEU A 101 -10.73 -4.86 1.28
C LEU A 101 -11.58 -3.75 0.68
N LEU A 102 -11.02 -2.54 0.51
CA LEU A 102 -11.70 -1.41 -0.13
C LEU A 102 -12.09 -1.74 -1.58
N GLN A 103 -11.26 -2.48 -2.29
CA GLN A 103 -11.52 -2.90 -3.66
C GLN A 103 -12.65 -3.92 -3.74
N LEU A 104 -12.74 -4.85 -2.78
CA LEU A 104 -13.88 -5.77 -2.66
C LEU A 104 -15.17 -5.01 -2.30
N LEU A 105 -15.11 -4.08 -1.35
CA LEU A 105 -16.23 -3.20 -0.99
C LEU A 105 -16.71 -2.38 -2.19
N SER A 106 -15.79 -1.89 -3.03
CA SER A 106 -16.10 -1.10 -4.22
C SER A 106 -16.82 -1.91 -5.31
N ALA A 107 -16.79 -3.25 -5.26
CA ALA A 107 -17.59 -4.07 -6.16
C ALA A 107 -19.09 -3.97 -5.86
N TRP A 108 -19.45 -3.59 -4.62
CA TRP A 108 -20.84 -3.42 -4.22
C TRP A 108 -21.42 -2.12 -4.83
N PRO A 109 -22.52 -2.18 -5.60
CA PRO A 109 -23.05 -1.03 -6.31
C PRO A 109 -23.33 0.21 -5.43
N ALA A 110 -23.85 0.00 -4.22
CA ALA A 110 -24.13 1.11 -3.30
C ALA A 110 -22.85 1.83 -2.85
N ILE A 111 -21.75 1.10 -2.63
CA ILE A 111 -20.46 1.68 -2.22
C ILE A 111 -19.79 2.38 -3.41
N ALA A 112 -19.88 1.79 -4.60
CA ALA A 112 -19.41 2.43 -5.82
C ALA A 112 -20.12 3.79 -6.03
N LEU A 113 -21.44 3.85 -5.86
CA LEU A 113 -22.20 5.10 -5.98
C LEU A 113 -21.76 6.15 -4.95
N LEU A 114 -21.51 5.74 -3.70
CA LEU A 114 -20.99 6.64 -2.66
C LEU A 114 -19.60 7.18 -3.01
N ALA A 115 -18.70 6.32 -3.49
CA ALA A 115 -17.36 6.72 -3.91
C ALA A 115 -17.39 7.67 -5.13
N TYR A 116 -18.33 7.50 -6.06
CA TYR A 116 -18.52 8.44 -7.17
C TYR A 116 -19.15 9.76 -6.74
N GLY A 117 -20.09 9.71 -5.80
CA GLY A 117 -20.71 10.91 -5.23
C GLY A 117 -19.71 11.78 -4.46
N ASN A 118 -18.66 11.17 -3.90
CA ASN A 118 -17.62 11.90 -3.18
C ASN A 118 -16.22 11.51 -3.68
N ARG A 119 -15.70 12.32 -4.61
CA ARG A 119 -14.37 12.14 -5.23
C ARG A 119 -13.24 11.98 -4.20
N SER A 120 -13.39 12.55 -3.00
CA SER A 120 -12.38 12.45 -1.94
C SER A 120 -12.12 11.00 -1.51
N TYR A 121 -13.12 10.12 -1.56
CA TYR A 121 -12.92 8.69 -1.24
C TYR A 121 -12.07 7.96 -2.29
N ILE A 122 -12.20 8.33 -3.56
CA ILE A 122 -11.33 7.81 -4.63
C ILE A 122 -9.89 8.30 -4.39
N ILE A 123 -9.73 9.55 -3.97
CA ILE A 123 -8.43 10.15 -3.67
C ILE A 123 -7.76 9.45 -2.47
N VAL A 124 -8.49 9.20 -1.38
CA VAL A 124 -8.04 8.38 -0.23
C VAL A 124 -7.53 7.03 -0.68
N TYR A 125 -8.29 6.32 -1.53
CA TYR A 125 -7.87 5.03 -2.06
C TYR A 125 -6.56 5.13 -2.87
N LEU A 126 -6.41 6.17 -3.70
CA LEU A 126 -5.18 6.38 -4.48
C LEU A 126 -3.97 6.69 -3.58
N HIS A 127 -4.14 7.51 -2.55
CA HIS A 127 -3.06 7.83 -1.60
C HIS A 127 -2.64 6.59 -0.79
N LEU A 128 -3.60 5.77 -0.36
CA LEU A 128 -3.31 4.49 0.28
C LEU A 128 -2.44 3.57 -0.59
N VAL A 129 -2.71 3.50 -1.90
CA VAL A 129 -1.91 2.69 -2.84
C VAL A 129 -0.55 3.32 -3.11
N LEU A 130 -0.52 4.60 -3.50
CA LEU A 130 0.71 5.26 -3.91
C LEU A 130 1.65 5.49 -2.72
N ILE A 131 1.16 6.11 -1.65
CA ILE A 131 1.98 6.41 -0.47
C ILE A 131 2.08 5.17 0.43
N GLY A 132 0.94 4.60 0.81
CA GLY A 132 0.89 3.51 1.78
C GLY A 132 1.53 2.21 1.31
N VAL A 133 1.44 1.88 0.01
CA VAL A 133 2.06 0.66 -0.54
C VAL A 133 3.38 0.98 -1.26
N VAL A 134 3.36 1.83 -2.29
CA VAL A 134 4.55 2.01 -3.15
C VAL A 134 5.66 2.77 -2.43
N THR A 135 5.36 3.95 -1.89
CA THR A 135 6.37 4.81 -1.26
C THR A 135 6.96 4.17 0.00
N PHE A 136 6.13 3.63 0.90
CA PHE A 136 6.62 2.92 2.08
C PHE A 136 7.47 1.69 1.71
N PHE A 137 7.11 0.97 0.66
CA PHE A 137 7.91 -0.16 0.18
C PHE A 137 9.27 0.28 -0.34
N LEU A 138 9.33 1.34 -1.15
CA LEU A 138 10.59 1.88 -1.67
C LEU A 138 11.48 2.38 -0.53
N ILE A 139 10.92 3.11 0.43
CA ILE A 139 11.64 3.59 1.62
C ILE A 139 12.23 2.40 2.40
N ALA A 140 11.45 1.35 2.65
CA ALA A 140 11.94 0.14 3.29
C ALA A 140 13.08 -0.51 2.48
N TRP A 141 12.90 -0.64 1.16
CA TRP A 141 13.87 -1.26 0.26
C TRP A 141 15.21 -0.54 0.22
N TYR A 142 15.21 0.79 0.12
CA TYR A 142 16.45 1.57 0.12
C TYR A 142 17.20 1.49 1.45
N MET A 143 16.50 1.38 2.57
CA MET A 143 17.12 1.14 3.87
C MET A 143 17.72 -0.27 3.98
N ILE A 144 17.00 -1.30 3.51
CA ILE A 144 17.47 -2.69 3.56
C ILE A 144 18.75 -2.87 2.72
N THR A 145 18.80 -2.23 1.55
CA THR A 145 19.94 -2.32 0.63
C THR A 145 21.09 -1.39 0.99
N ASN A 146 20.96 -0.59 2.07
CA ASN A 146 21.94 0.39 2.54
C ASN A 146 22.46 1.33 1.43
N ARG A 147 21.64 1.57 0.38
CA ARG A 147 21.99 2.38 -0.80
C ARG A 147 21.99 3.88 -0.49
N LEU A 148 21.39 4.25 0.64
CA LEU A 148 21.31 5.60 1.13
C LEU A 148 21.98 5.59 2.52
N GLY A 149 23.21 6.07 2.61
CA GLY A 149 23.96 6.16 3.87
C GLY A 149 23.31 7.16 4.81
N PHE A 150 22.28 6.71 5.53
CA PHE A 150 21.46 7.55 6.38
C PHE A 150 22.04 7.70 7.80
N THR A 151 21.92 8.90 8.36
CA THR A 151 22.12 9.12 9.80
C THR A 151 20.88 8.70 10.59
N LYS A 152 21.07 8.19 11.82
CA LYS A 152 19.98 7.74 12.71
C LYS A 152 18.94 8.84 12.99
N THR A 153 19.37 10.11 12.99
CA THR A 153 18.52 11.29 13.21
C THR A 153 17.67 11.66 11.99
N SER A 154 18.24 11.60 10.78
CA SER A 154 17.48 11.75 9.54
C SER A 154 16.36 10.70 9.46
N LEU A 155 16.66 9.43 9.74
CA LEU A 155 15.68 8.34 9.72
C LEU A 155 14.49 8.52 10.69
N ALA A 156 14.73 9.06 11.88
CA ALA A 156 13.67 9.34 12.85
C ALA A 156 12.77 10.51 12.40
N ALA A 157 13.36 11.57 11.84
CA ALA A 157 12.59 12.70 11.30
C ALA A 157 11.72 12.26 10.10
N ILE A 158 12.26 11.40 9.23
CA ILE A 158 11.55 10.80 8.10
C ILE A 158 10.35 9.97 8.57
N TYR A 159 10.56 9.14 9.59
CA TYR A 159 9.51 8.31 10.18
C TYR A 159 8.31 9.14 10.65
N VAL A 160 8.59 10.18 11.45
CA VAL A 160 7.56 11.05 12.02
C VAL A 160 6.88 11.84 10.91
N ALA A 161 7.65 12.48 10.03
CA ALA A 161 7.12 13.38 9.01
C ALA A 161 6.22 12.66 8.00
N ILE A 162 6.70 11.54 7.44
CA ILE A 162 5.97 10.85 6.38
C ILE A 162 4.79 10.07 6.96
N THR A 163 4.96 9.35 8.07
CA THR A 163 3.88 8.53 8.64
C THR A 163 2.76 9.39 9.21
N ILE A 164 3.10 10.41 10.02
CA ILE A 164 2.08 11.31 10.60
C ILE A 164 1.45 12.15 9.49
N GLY A 165 2.27 12.70 8.58
CA GLY A 165 1.76 13.46 7.44
C GLY A 165 0.77 12.65 6.61
N PHE A 166 1.08 11.38 6.32
CA PHE A 166 0.19 10.46 5.62
C PHE A 166 -1.11 10.19 6.41
N VAL A 167 -1.03 9.86 7.70
CA VAL A 167 -2.22 9.58 8.52
C VAL A 167 -3.13 10.81 8.64
N VAL A 168 -2.54 12.00 8.82
CA VAL A 168 -3.29 13.26 8.86
C VAL A 168 -3.94 13.56 7.52
N LEU A 169 -3.21 13.39 6.42
CA LEU A 169 -3.73 13.58 5.06
C LEU A 169 -4.95 12.68 4.79
N GLU A 170 -4.82 11.38 5.07
CA GLU A 170 -5.90 10.42 4.92
C GLU A 170 -7.10 10.77 5.81
N GLY A 171 -6.84 11.11 7.07
CA GLY A 171 -7.88 11.51 8.02
C GLY A 171 -8.68 12.73 7.54
N VAL A 172 -8.00 13.77 7.06
CA VAL A 172 -8.62 14.99 6.54
C VAL A 172 -9.43 14.71 5.28
N LEU A 173 -8.92 13.88 4.35
CA LEU A 173 -9.65 13.54 3.13
C LEU A 173 -10.93 12.74 3.43
N ILE A 174 -10.90 11.81 4.39
CA ILE A 174 -12.08 11.03 4.80
C ILE A 174 -13.13 11.92 5.45
N SER A 175 -12.69 12.88 6.26
CA SER A 175 -13.54 13.80 7.02
C SER A 175 -13.77 15.14 6.33
N MET A 176 -13.47 15.25 5.03
CA MET A 176 -13.58 16.48 4.26
C MET A 176 -14.95 17.18 4.39
N PRO A 177 -16.10 16.47 4.43
CA PRO A 177 -17.40 17.11 4.62
C PRO A 177 -17.62 17.77 6.01
N LEU A 178 -16.77 17.47 7.00
CA LEU A 178 -16.89 17.96 8.37
C LEU A 178 -16.10 19.26 8.62
N PHE A 179 -15.24 19.68 7.69
CA PHE A 179 -14.39 20.85 7.85
C PHE A 179 -14.83 21.99 6.94
N ASN A 180 -14.79 23.22 7.46
CA ASN A 180 -15.14 24.42 6.69
C ASN A 180 -14.06 24.84 5.67
N HIS A 181 -12.79 24.44 5.90
CA HIS A 181 -11.65 24.71 5.01
C HIS A 181 -10.61 23.58 5.02
N PRO A 182 -10.93 22.39 4.49
CA PRO A 182 -10.02 21.25 4.45
C PRO A 182 -8.74 21.52 3.64
N GLU A 183 -8.76 22.46 2.70
CA GLU A 183 -7.65 22.81 1.82
C GLU A 183 -6.37 23.22 2.57
N TYR A 184 -6.47 23.96 3.67
CA TYR A 184 -5.30 24.36 4.46
C TYR A 184 -4.65 23.17 5.18
N LEU A 185 -5.48 22.25 5.69
CA LEU A 185 -4.99 21.04 6.36
C LEU A 185 -4.35 20.06 5.36
N LEU A 186 -4.92 19.96 4.16
CA LEU A 186 -4.34 19.19 3.05
C LEU A 186 -3.00 19.79 2.59
N PHE A 187 -2.92 21.12 2.49
CA PHE A 187 -1.69 21.80 2.15
C PHE A 187 -0.61 21.58 3.22
N LEU A 188 -0.97 21.75 4.50
CA LEU A 188 -0.03 21.59 5.61
C LEU A 188 0.52 20.15 5.69
N SER A 189 -0.36 19.15 5.56
CA SER A 189 0.06 17.74 5.54
C SER A 189 0.98 17.42 4.35
N SER A 190 0.70 17.97 3.16
CA SER A 190 1.54 17.82 1.98
C SER A 190 2.93 18.46 2.17
N VAL A 191 2.99 19.65 2.76
CA VAL A 191 4.27 20.31 3.10
C VAL A 191 5.04 19.46 4.11
N PHE A 192 4.36 18.89 5.10
CA PHE A 192 4.99 18.06 6.13
C PHE A 192 5.59 16.76 5.55
N ILE A 193 4.86 16.07 4.67
CA ILE A 193 5.37 14.89 3.95
C ILE A 193 6.57 15.28 3.08
N THR A 194 6.47 16.39 2.34
CA THR A 194 7.55 16.87 1.46
C THR A 194 8.80 17.26 2.26
N ALA A 195 8.64 17.91 3.41
CA ALA A 195 9.75 18.21 4.32
C ALA A 195 10.46 16.92 4.79
N GLY A 196 9.69 15.86 5.05
CA GLY A 196 10.23 14.53 5.33
C GLY A 196 11.10 13.97 4.18
N PHE A 197 10.68 14.17 2.93
CA PHE A 197 11.48 13.80 1.76
C PHE A 197 12.70 14.68 1.54
N VAL A 198 12.58 15.99 1.77
CA VAL A 198 13.73 16.89 1.66
C VAL A 198 14.79 16.57 2.72
N ALA A 199 14.38 16.16 3.92
CA ALA A 199 15.28 15.68 4.96
C ALA A 199 16.03 14.37 4.59
N LEU A 200 15.54 13.59 3.62
CA LEU A 200 16.27 12.44 3.05
C LEU A 200 17.47 12.87 2.20
N LEU A 201 17.40 14.05 1.56
CA LEU A 201 18.45 14.52 0.64
C LEU A 201 19.65 15.11 1.36
N PHE A 202 19.45 15.64 2.56
CA PHE A 202 20.53 16.15 3.41
C PHE A 202 21.27 14.98 4.06
N LYS A 203 22.11 14.32 3.25
CA LYS A 203 23.19 13.46 3.73
C LYS A 203 24.12 14.28 4.63
N LYS A 204 24.40 13.76 5.82
CA LYS A 204 25.69 13.97 6.47
C LYS A 204 26.44 12.66 6.39
#